data_AF-F0YLW1-F1
#
_entry.id   AF-F0YLW1-F1
#
_cell.length_a   1.000
_cell.length_b   1.000
_cell.length_c   1.000
_cell.angle_alpha   90.00
_cell.angle_beta   90.00
_cell.angle_gamma   90.00
#
_symmetry.space_group_name_H-M   'P 1'
#
loop_
_entity.id
_entity.type
_entity.pdbx_description
1 polymer ?
#
loop_
_entity_poly.entity_id
_entity_poly.type
_entity_poly.pdbx_seq_one_letter_code
_entity_poly.pdbx_strand_id
1 'polypeptide(L)'
;KLVSSDAAAQDQFGYSVAIHNEIIVVGATMEEVAANSGSAYIFKTSDGGATWPQVAKLVAPDAEASDRFGYSVAVEGNLVVVGALQDDTYAGSAYAFLTSDGGATWDQGEKFVADDRAAEDRFGTDVEISGDVVVVGAHTAHTAWRQPTGAAYVFRATDGRAGWTQEAKLVASDVAANDLFGYAVSINEAGDVIAVGSFLDNDHGSWSGSAYVFRTTDGGATWTQAAKLAPGSENYRFGASLSISGNTLAVGAYGSDTFTGRAYLFSTTDNGASWTQDANLQGSGYAVNDRFGEHLVLSGNRLVVGA
;
A
#
# COMPACT_ATOMS: atom_id res chain seq x y z
N LYS A 1 0.47 -19.50 14.74
CA LYS A 1 -0.76 -18.85 14.21
C LYS A 1 -1.09 -17.69 15.13
N LEU A 2 -1.17 -16.47 14.60
CA LEU A 2 -1.68 -15.31 15.35
C LEU A 2 -3.21 -15.34 15.34
N VAL A 3 -3.81 -14.89 16.43
CA VAL A 3 -5.26 -14.72 16.57
C VAL A 3 -5.48 -13.43 17.36
N SER A 4 -6.46 -12.62 16.97
CA SER A 4 -6.89 -11.48 17.79
C SER A 4 -7.53 -11.97 19.09
N SER A 5 -7.38 -11.18 20.16
CA SER A 5 -7.91 -11.47 21.49
C SER A 5 -9.44 -11.54 21.55
N ASP A 6 -10.10 -10.88 20.60
CA ASP A 6 -11.55 -10.70 20.49
C ASP A 6 -12.11 -11.25 19.16
N ALA A 7 -11.37 -12.17 18.51
CA ALA A 7 -11.75 -12.73 17.22
C ALA A 7 -13.20 -13.20 17.14
N ALA A 8 -13.96 -12.60 16.23
CA ALA A 8 -15.31 -13.00 15.85
C ALA A 8 -15.36 -13.49 14.39
N ALA A 9 -16.48 -14.10 14.04
CA ALA A 9 -16.72 -14.50 12.66
C ALA A 9 -16.90 -13.26 11.79
N GLN A 10 -16.30 -13.26 10.60
CA GLN A 10 -16.40 -12.20 9.59
C GLN A 10 -15.55 -10.94 9.81
N ASP A 11 -14.79 -10.81 10.90
CA ASP A 11 -13.89 -9.65 11.15
C ASP A 11 -12.84 -9.39 10.06
N GLN A 12 -12.59 -10.38 9.19
CA GLN A 12 -11.55 -10.37 8.16
C GLN A 12 -10.14 -10.12 8.74
N PHE A 13 -9.86 -10.59 9.96
CA PHE A 13 -8.51 -10.55 10.51
C PHE A 13 -7.51 -11.21 9.56
N GLY A 14 -6.42 -10.49 9.23
CA GLY A 14 -5.45 -10.91 8.23
C GLY A 14 -5.70 -10.34 6.84
N TYR A 15 -6.64 -9.40 6.68
CA TYR A 15 -6.91 -8.74 5.41
C TYR A 15 -5.66 -8.02 4.88
N SER A 16 -4.94 -7.36 5.78
CA SER A 16 -3.66 -6.70 5.52
C SER A 16 -2.68 -7.04 6.63
N VAL A 17 -1.39 -7.15 6.30
CA VAL A 17 -0.32 -7.49 7.24
C VAL A 17 0.94 -6.70 6.90
N ALA A 18 1.55 -6.08 7.90
CA ALA A 18 2.87 -5.47 7.79
C ALA A 18 3.77 -5.94 8.94
N ILE A 19 5.07 -6.01 8.68
CA ILE A 19 6.06 -6.39 9.68
C ILE A 19 7.30 -5.50 9.55
N HIS A 20 7.79 -5.01 10.69
CA HIS A 20 9.07 -4.33 10.77
C HIS A 20 9.73 -4.67 12.11
N ASN A 21 10.89 -5.31 12.03
CA ASN A 21 11.63 -5.85 13.17
C ASN A 21 10.74 -6.73 14.08
N GLU A 22 10.58 -6.34 15.35
CA GLU A 22 9.83 -7.10 16.34
C GLU A 22 8.33 -6.80 16.37
N ILE A 23 7.80 -6.04 15.40
CA ILE A 23 6.40 -5.62 15.35
C ILE A 23 5.70 -6.16 14.10
N ILE A 24 4.56 -6.80 14.30
CA ILE A 24 3.61 -7.19 13.25
C ILE A 24 2.31 -6.40 13.46
N VAL A 25 1.77 -5.82 12.39
CA VAL A 25 0.45 -5.20 12.37
C VAL A 25 -0.46 -6.02 11.47
N VAL A 26 -1.67 -6.30 11.92
CA VAL A 26 -2.67 -7.07 11.17
C VAL A 26 -4.00 -6.32 11.12
N GLY A 27 -4.49 -6.02 9.92
CA GLY A 27 -5.80 -5.41 9.71
C GLY A 27 -6.95 -6.41 9.80
N ALA A 28 -8.10 -5.93 10.28
CA ALA A 28 -9.37 -6.63 10.38
C ALA A 28 -10.50 -5.66 9.99
N THR A 29 -10.77 -5.58 8.68
CA THR A 29 -11.59 -4.52 8.06
C THR A 29 -13.06 -4.53 8.40
N MET A 30 -13.58 -5.64 8.91
CA MET A 30 -15.00 -5.83 9.21
C MET A 30 -15.23 -6.05 10.69
N GLU A 31 -14.21 -5.86 11.52
CA GLU A 31 -14.37 -5.97 12.96
C GLU A 31 -15.27 -4.84 13.48
N GLU A 32 -16.21 -5.19 14.35
CA GLU A 32 -17.32 -4.32 14.74
C GLU A 32 -17.03 -3.58 16.06
N VAL A 33 -16.36 -2.43 15.98
CA VAL A 33 -16.30 -1.45 17.10
C VAL A 33 -17.53 -0.54 17.04
N ALA A 34 -17.74 0.10 15.88
CA ALA A 34 -19.05 0.46 15.34
C ALA A 34 -19.36 -0.50 14.19
N ALA A 35 -20.60 -0.57 13.69
CA ALA A 35 -21.01 -1.58 12.70
C ALA A 35 -20.07 -1.64 11.47
N ASN A 36 -19.14 -2.59 11.46
CA ASN A 36 -18.07 -2.78 10.46
C ASN A 36 -17.11 -1.58 10.29
N SER A 37 -16.78 -0.86 11.36
CA SER A 37 -15.78 0.23 11.30
C SER A 37 -14.36 -0.28 11.03
N GLY A 38 -14.05 -1.52 11.42
CA GLY A 38 -12.74 -2.15 11.28
C GLY A 38 -11.75 -1.80 12.40
N SER A 39 -10.68 -2.59 12.49
CA SER A 39 -9.61 -2.50 13.50
C SER A 39 -8.26 -2.94 12.92
N ALA A 40 -7.17 -2.58 13.61
CA ALA A 40 -5.85 -3.16 13.38
C ALA A 40 -5.23 -3.66 14.69
N TYR A 41 -4.47 -4.74 14.63
CA TYR A 41 -3.92 -5.41 15.81
C TYR A 41 -2.40 -5.42 15.74
N ILE A 42 -1.76 -5.09 16.87
CA ILE A 42 -0.31 -5.09 16.98
C ILE A 42 0.14 -6.29 17.78
N PHE A 43 1.03 -7.07 17.21
CA PHE A 43 1.73 -8.16 17.86
C PHE A 43 3.21 -7.81 17.96
N LYS A 44 3.80 -8.04 19.13
CA LYS A 44 5.20 -7.70 19.36
C LYS A 44 5.95 -8.85 20.01
N THR A 45 7.08 -9.23 19.44
CA THR A 45 7.96 -10.24 20.05
C THR A 45 9.02 -9.59 20.95
N SER A 46 9.44 -10.29 21.99
CA SER A 46 10.59 -9.96 22.83
C SER A 46 11.60 -11.10 22.94
N ASP A 47 11.34 -12.22 22.27
CA ASP A 47 12.09 -13.47 22.35
C ASP A 47 12.63 -13.94 20.99
N GLY A 48 12.82 -12.98 20.06
CA GLY A 48 13.35 -13.27 18.72
C GLY A 48 12.34 -13.97 17.80
N GLY A 49 11.05 -13.78 18.04
CA GLY A 49 9.96 -14.31 17.20
C GLY A 49 9.47 -15.69 17.60
N ALA A 50 9.89 -16.23 18.75
CA ALA A 50 9.36 -17.49 19.27
C ALA A 50 7.92 -17.32 19.74
N THR A 51 7.58 -16.15 20.30
CA THR A 51 6.21 -15.76 20.63
C THR A 51 5.89 -14.36 20.14
N TRP A 52 4.60 -14.15 19.86
CA TRP A 52 4.04 -12.91 19.33
C TRP A 52 2.74 -12.59 20.09
N PRO A 53 2.82 -12.11 21.33
CA PRO A 53 1.64 -11.61 22.04
C PRO A 53 1.05 -10.38 21.34
N GLN A 54 -0.27 -10.28 21.34
CA GLN A 54 -0.96 -9.04 21.00
C GLN A 54 -0.70 -8.01 22.09
N VAL A 55 -0.22 -6.83 21.71
CA VAL A 55 0.09 -5.73 22.64
C VAL A 55 -0.88 -4.55 22.52
N ALA A 56 -1.52 -4.38 21.35
CA ALA A 56 -2.51 -3.33 21.14
C ALA A 56 -3.59 -3.74 20.13
N LYS A 57 -4.75 -3.08 20.25
CA LYS A 57 -5.79 -2.98 19.22
C LYS A 57 -5.95 -1.49 18.90
N LEU A 58 -5.74 -1.14 17.64
CA LEU A 58 -5.90 0.21 17.12
C LEU A 58 -7.29 0.34 16.49
N VAL A 59 -7.94 1.47 16.77
CA VAL A 59 -9.23 1.88 16.23
C VAL A 59 -9.14 3.35 15.84
N ALA A 60 -9.85 3.77 14.81
CA ALA A 60 -9.97 5.19 14.48
C ALA A 60 -10.73 5.91 15.61
N PRO A 61 -10.24 7.05 16.14
CA PRO A 61 -10.94 7.80 17.19
C PRO A 61 -12.31 8.33 16.77
N ASP A 62 -12.49 8.56 15.48
CA ASP A 62 -13.70 9.02 14.81
C ASP A 62 -14.39 7.91 14.00
N ALA A 63 -14.16 6.64 14.38
CA ALA A 63 -14.71 5.48 13.69
C ALA A 63 -16.24 5.55 13.55
N GLU A 64 -16.69 5.51 12.30
CA GLU A 64 -18.09 5.38 11.90
C GLU A 64 -18.33 4.02 11.22
N ALA A 65 -19.61 3.71 11.01
CA ALA A 65 -20.00 2.45 10.40
C ALA A 65 -19.45 2.33 8.97
N SER A 66 -18.82 1.19 8.67
CA SER A 66 -18.27 0.85 7.35
C SER A 66 -17.04 1.62 6.88
N ASP A 67 -16.30 2.34 7.76
CA ASP A 67 -15.07 3.04 7.38
C ASP A 67 -13.94 2.10 6.91
N ARG A 68 -14.02 0.82 7.32
CA ARG A 68 -13.06 -0.25 7.00
C ARG A 68 -11.62 0.07 7.40
N PHE A 69 -11.44 0.65 8.58
CA PHE A 69 -10.13 0.79 9.19
C PHE A 69 -9.41 -0.58 9.25
N GLY A 70 -8.11 -0.59 8.92
CA GLY A 70 -7.34 -1.82 8.78
C GLY A 70 -7.33 -2.39 7.36
N TYR A 71 -7.84 -1.64 6.37
CA TYR A 71 -7.82 -2.07 4.97
C TYR A 71 -6.41 -2.23 4.42
N SER A 72 -5.57 -1.27 4.74
CA SER A 72 -4.14 -1.30 4.47
C SER A 72 -3.41 -0.95 5.77
N VAL A 73 -2.23 -1.55 5.98
CA VAL A 73 -1.40 -1.28 7.15
C VAL A 73 0.06 -1.20 6.72
N ALA A 74 0.80 -0.28 7.31
CA ALA A 74 2.25 -0.19 7.21
C ALA A 74 2.86 0.05 8.59
N VAL A 75 4.08 -0.42 8.81
CA VAL A 75 4.81 -0.21 10.06
C VAL A 75 6.29 0.02 9.78
N GLU A 76 6.86 1.05 10.41
CA GLU A 76 8.29 1.31 10.39
C GLU A 76 8.73 1.90 11.74
N GLY A 77 9.55 1.13 12.46
CA GLY A 77 10.06 1.50 13.77
C GLY A 77 8.93 1.78 14.76
N ASN A 78 8.76 3.06 15.11
CA ASN A 78 7.78 3.52 16.09
C ASN A 78 6.49 4.12 15.47
N LEU A 79 6.30 3.98 14.16
CA LEU A 79 5.14 4.49 13.43
C LEU A 79 4.37 3.32 12.79
N VAL A 80 3.06 3.35 12.96
CA VAL A 80 2.10 2.52 12.23
C VAL A 80 1.17 3.45 11.47
N VAL A 81 0.90 3.15 10.20
CA VAL A 81 -0.11 3.83 9.41
C VAL A 81 -1.19 2.82 9.02
N VAL A 82 -2.45 3.19 9.19
CA VAL A 82 -3.60 2.33 8.89
C VAL A 82 -4.58 3.07 7.97
N GLY A 83 -4.92 2.47 6.84
CA GLY A 83 -5.91 2.99 5.91
C GLY A 83 -7.35 2.62 6.27
N ALA A 84 -8.26 3.55 6.00
CA ALA A 84 -9.72 3.44 6.12
C ALA A 84 -10.36 4.03 4.85
N LEU A 85 -10.29 3.30 3.74
CA LEU A 85 -10.68 3.80 2.41
C LEU A 85 -12.16 4.16 2.24
N GLN A 86 -13.01 3.81 3.21
CA GLN A 86 -14.45 4.07 3.14
C GLN A 86 -14.92 5.20 4.07
N ASP A 87 -14.00 5.75 4.87
CA ASP A 87 -14.24 6.90 5.74
C ASP A 87 -14.77 8.13 4.97
N ASP A 88 -15.54 8.97 5.65
CA ASP A 88 -16.05 10.26 5.13
C ASP A 88 -16.73 10.16 3.75
N THR A 89 -17.77 9.31 3.62
CA THR A 89 -18.47 9.08 2.33
C THR A 89 -17.52 8.55 1.25
N TYR A 90 -16.72 7.55 1.59
CA TYR A 90 -15.74 6.93 0.69
C TYR A 90 -14.67 7.89 0.16
N ALA A 91 -14.53 9.09 0.74
CA ALA A 91 -13.36 9.93 0.47
C ALA A 91 -12.09 9.21 0.95
N GLY A 92 -12.21 8.52 2.08
CA GLY A 92 -11.17 7.72 2.70
C GLY A 92 -10.17 8.54 3.50
N SER A 93 -9.51 7.86 4.43
CA SER A 93 -8.49 8.42 5.33
C SER A 93 -7.39 7.41 5.61
N ALA A 94 -6.26 7.90 6.14
CA ALA A 94 -5.25 7.05 6.77
C ALA A 94 -4.84 7.65 8.13
N TYR A 95 -4.47 6.81 9.08
CA TYR A 95 -4.24 7.23 10.46
C TYR A 95 -2.85 6.81 10.92
N ALA A 96 -2.07 7.75 11.43
CA ALA A 96 -0.79 7.48 12.08
C ALA A 96 -0.99 7.15 13.56
N PHE A 97 -0.33 6.10 14.02
CA PHE A 97 -0.19 5.75 15.42
C PHE A 97 1.28 5.70 15.77
N LEU A 98 1.67 6.37 16.85
CA LEU A 98 3.05 6.45 17.30
C LEU A 98 3.22 5.79 18.65
N THR A 99 4.39 5.21 18.87
CA THR A 99 4.80 4.73 20.18
C THR A 99 6.03 5.47 20.69
N SER A 100 6.06 5.73 21.99
CA SER A 100 7.19 6.32 22.71
C SER A 100 7.83 5.37 23.71
N ASP A 101 7.21 4.21 23.97
CA ASP A 101 7.65 3.20 24.93
C ASP A 101 8.14 1.91 24.25
N GLY A 102 8.51 2.03 22.98
CA GLY A 102 9.00 0.93 22.16
C GLY A 102 7.90 -0.03 21.71
N GLY A 103 6.64 0.38 21.68
CA GLY A 103 5.52 -0.38 21.14
C GLY A 103 4.70 -1.14 22.16
N ALA A 104 4.80 -0.78 23.45
CA ALA A 104 3.90 -1.28 24.48
C ALA A 104 2.56 -0.52 24.47
N THR A 105 2.58 0.78 24.14
CA THR A 105 1.40 1.60 23.91
C THR A 105 1.52 2.39 22.60
N TRP A 106 0.37 2.76 22.05
CA TRP A 106 0.26 3.42 20.75
C TRP A 106 -0.79 4.54 20.83
N ASP A 107 -0.35 5.77 20.58
CA ASP A 107 -1.18 6.96 20.58
C ASP A 107 -1.49 7.34 19.13
N GLN A 108 -2.75 7.73 18.85
CA GLN A 108 -3.10 8.26 17.54
C GLN A 108 -2.48 9.66 17.38
N GLY A 109 -1.79 9.87 16.26
CA GLY A 109 -1.17 11.13 15.87
C GLY A 109 -1.96 11.84 14.78
N GLU A 110 -1.49 11.72 13.54
CA GLU A 110 -2.11 12.38 12.37
C GLU A 110 -3.28 11.57 11.80
N LYS A 111 -4.31 12.28 11.29
CA LYS A 111 -5.29 11.73 10.34
C LYS A 111 -4.98 12.33 8.97
N PHE A 112 -4.35 11.53 8.12
CA PHE A 112 -4.07 11.91 6.74
C PHE A 112 -5.35 11.93 5.91
N VAL A 113 -5.57 13.05 5.25
CA VAL A 113 -6.56 13.24 4.20
C VAL A 113 -5.92 13.98 3.03
N ALA A 114 -6.40 13.76 1.82
CA ALA A 114 -5.96 14.54 0.67
C ALA A 114 -6.44 16.00 0.78
N ASP A 115 -5.58 16.97 0.43
CA ASP A 115 -5.95 18.40 0.41
C ASP A 115 -7.12 18.68 -0.54
N ASP A 116 -7.20 17.92 -1.63
CA ASP A 116 -8.23 18.00 -2.66
C ASP A 116 -9.29 16.91 -2.54
N ARG A 117 -9.43 16.29 -1.35
CA ARG A 117 -10.35 15.19 -1.09
C ARG A 117 -11.76 15.45 -1.62
N ALA A 118 -12.31 14.44 -2.28
CA ALA A 118 -13.69 14.36 -2.70
C ALA A 118 -14.30 13.03 -2.27
N ALA A 119 -15.63 12.98 -2.23
CA ALA A 119 -16.34 11.73 -2.00
C ALA A 119 -15.96 10.68 -3.06
N GLU A 120 -15.88 9.42 -2.63
CA GLU A 120 -15.50 8.27 -3.46
C GLU A 120 -14.06 8.23 -3.97
N ASP A 121 -13.14 9.08 -3.48
CA ASP A 121 -11.72 9.02 -3.89
C ASP A 121 -10.96 7.80 -3.33
N ARG A 122 -11.48 7.21 -2.23
CA ARG A 122 -10.93 6.01 -1.56
C ARG A 122 -9.47 6.14 -1.12
N PHE A 123 -9.10 7.30 -0.59
CA PHE A 123 -7.80 7.52 0.02
C PHE A 123 -7.56 6.52 1.17
N GLY A 124 -6.34 5.98 1.29
CA GLY A 124 -6.04 4.90 2.25
C GLY A 124 -6.28 3.50 1.68
N THR A 125 -6.44 3.39 0.35
CA THR A 125 -6.51 2.08 -0.32
C THR A 125 -5.25 1.26 -0.07
N ASP A 126 -4.09 1.91 -0.14
CA ASP A 126 -2.82 1.30 0.18
C ASP A 126 -1.94 2.36 0.87
N VAL A 127 -1.09 1.93 1.79
CA VAL A 127 -0.26 2.83 2.61
C VAL A 127 1.13 2.25 2.76
N GLU A 128 2.15 3.10 2.63
CA GLU A 128 3.56 2.71 2.76
C GLU A 128 4.36 3.78 3.50
N ILE A 129 5.43 3.36 4.19
CA ILE A 129 6.26 4.21 5.05
C ILE A 129 7.73 4.02 4.69
N SER A 130 8.47 5.11 4.53
CA SER A 130 9.93 5.11 4.57
C SER A 130 10.43 6.36 5.28
N GLY A 131 11.05 6.18 6.45
CA GLY A 131 11.58 7.27 7.24
C GLY A 131 10.53 8.35 7.53
N ASP A 132 10.75 9.55 7.05
CA ASP A 132 9.84 10.69 7.23
C ASP A 132 8.75 10.78 6.17
N VAL A 133 8.64 9.81 5.25
CA VAL A 133 7.67 9.80 4.15
C VAL A 133 6.59 8.75 4.37
N VAL A 134 5.35 9.16 4.17
CA VAL A 134 4.17 8.28 4.06
C VAL A 134 3.57 8.45 2.68
N VAL A 135 3.33 7.35 1.97
CA VAL A 135 2.65 7.35 0.68
C VAL A 135 1.27 6.71 0.85
N VAL A 136 0.23 7.36 0.32
CA VAL A 136 -1.14 6.86 0.42
C VAL A 136 -1.80 6.81 -0.96
N GLY A 137 -2.33 5.65 -1.31
CA GLY A 137 -3.08 5.42 -2.53
C GLY A 137 -4.56 5.83 -2.43
N ALA A 138 -5.08 6.41 -3.51
CA ALA A 138 -6.48 6.80 -3.69
C ALA A 138 -6.93 6.43 -5.12
N HIS A 139 -7.23 5.14 -5.33
CA HIS A 139 -7.38 4.56 -6.67
C HIS A 139 -8.59 5.06 -7.46
N THR A 140 -9.54 5.73 -6.83
CA THR A 140 -10.69 6.35 -7.50
C THR A 140 -10.67 7.87 -7.41
N ALA A 141 -9.56 8.47 -6.97
CA ALA A 141 -9.39 9.90 -6.96
C ALA A 141 -9.63 10.51 -8.34
N HIS A 142 -10.30 11.65 -8.35
CA HIS A 142 -10.70 12.32 -9.58
C HIS A 142 -9.65 13.34 -10.01
N THR A 143 -9.11 13.21 -11.23
CA THR A 143 -8.34 14.30 -11.87
C THR A 143 -9.25 15.28 -12.63
N ALA A 144 -10.48 14.86 -12.93
CA ALA A 144 -11.55 15.67 -13.49
C ALA A 144 -12.93 15.13 -13.07
N TRP A 145 -13.98 15.96 -13.20
CA TRP A 145 -15.36 15.60 -12.82
C TRP A 145 -15.79 14.24 -13.40
N ARG A 146 -16.11 13.27 -12.53
CA ARG A 146 -16.58 11.91 -12.88
C ARG A 146 -15.61 11.08 -13.73
N GLN A 147 -14.31 11.35 -13.65
CA GLN A 147 -13.27 10.50 -14.22
C GLN A 147 -12.41 9.96 -13.08
N PRO A 148 -12.76 8.78 -12.51
CA PRO A 148 -11.94 8.14 -11.49
C PRO A 148 -10.70 7.58 -12.16
N THR A 149 -9.63 8.36 -12.11
CA THR A 149 -8.35 8.10 -12.75
C THR A 149 -7.35 7.55 -11.74
N GLY A 150 -7.49 7.99 -10.49
CA GLY A 150 -6.67 7.60 -9.36
C GLY A 150 -5.49 8.54 -9.11
N ALA A 151 -5.01 8.54 -7.88
CA ALA A 151 -3.85 9.32 -7.43
C ALA A 151 -3.11 8.60 -6.30
N ALA A 152 -1.86 8.99 -6.07
CA ALA A 152 -1.13 8.69 -4.84
C ALA A 152 -0.65 9.99 -4.21
N TYR A 153 -0.66 10.05 -2.89
CA TYR A 153 -0.33 11.27 -2.14
C TYR A 153 0.88 11.00 -1.26
N VAL A 154 1.81 11.96 -1.25
CA VAL A 154 3.05 11.87 -0.48
C VAL A 154 2.96 12.86 0.66
N PHE A 155 3.11 12.36 1.89
CA PHE A 155 3.17 13.16 3.10
C PHE A 155 4.56 13.08 3.68
N ARG A 156 5.10 14.22 4.12
CA ARG A 156 6.38 14.30 4.83
C ARG A 156 6.17 14.74 6.26
N ALA A 157 6.85 14.10 7.19
CA ALA A 157 6.86 14.45 8.58
C ALA A 157 7.56 15.80 8.80
N THR A 158 6.98 16.60 9.67
CA THR A 158 7.60 17.78 10.26
C THR A 158 7.85 17.54 11.75
N ASP A 159 8.78 18.30 12.33
CA ASP A 159 9.04 18.32 13.78
C ASP A 159 9.23 16.93 14.41
N GLY A 160 9.91 16.02 13.71
CA GLY A 160 10.17 14.66 14.21
C GLY A 160 8.93 13.76 14.29
N ARG A 161 8.03 13.83 13.29
CA ARG A 161 6.74 13.12 13.21
C ARG A 161 5.65 13.66 14.16
N ALA A 162 5.87 14.85 14.75
CA ALA A 162 4.83 15.55 15.52
C ALA A 162 3.80 16.27 14.63
N GLY A 163 4.14 16.49 13.36
CA GLY A 163 3.22 17.00 12.34
C GLY A 163 3.56 16.42 10.96
N TRP A 164 2.69 16.69 9.99
CA TRP A 164 2.84 16.20 8.62
C TRP A 164 2.35 17.23 7.61
N THR A 165 2.93 17.22 6.42
CA THR A 165 2.50 18.06 5.29
C THR A 165 2.33 17.21 4.05
N GLN A 166 1.25 17.42 3.30
CA GLN A 166 1.12 16.86 1.96
C GLN A 166 2.11 17.54 1.03
N GLU A 167 3.13 16.79 0.62
CA GLU A 167 4.22 17.26 -0.23
C GLU A 167 3.85 17.21 -1.72
N ALA A 168 3.14 16.15 -2.13
CA ALA A 168 2.80 15.93 -3.53
C ALA A 168 1.51 15.13 -3.72
N LYS A 169 0.86 15.39 -4.86
CA LYS A 169 -0.12 14.50 -5.50
C LYS A 169 0.51 13.95 -6.77
N LEU A 170 0.70 12.63 -6.82
CA LEU A 170 1.23 11.90 -7.95
C LEU A 170 0.07 11.43 -8.84
N VAL A 171 0.19 11.67 -10.14
CA VAL A 171 -0.74 11.23 -11.18
C VAL A 171 0.06 10.77 -12.39
N ALA A 172 -0.42 9.74 -13.08
CA ALA A 172 0.21 9.29 -14.32
C ALA A 172 0.14 10.38 -15.41
N SER A 173 1.19 10.48 -16.24
CA SER A 173 1.29 11.46 -17.33
C SER A 173 0.28 11.23 -18.47
N ASP A 174 -0.16 10.00 -18.62
CA ASP A 174 -1.04 9.44 -19.64
C ASP A 174 -2.36 8.93 -19.04
N VAL A 175 -2.70 9.43 -17.86
CA VAL A 175 -3.83 9.00 -17.05
C VAL A 175 -5.15 8.95 -17.85
N ALA A 176 -5.84 7.80 -17.79
CA ALA A 176 -7.16 7.61 -18.36
C ALA A 176 -8.19 7.13 -17.32
N ALA A 177 -9.47 7.31 -17.64
CA ALA A 177 -10.55 6.99 -16.73
C ALA A 177 -10.63 5.48 -16.47
N ASN A 178 -10.69 5.10 -15.20
CA ASN A 178 -10.74 3.74 -14.68
C ASN A 178 -9.42 2.96 -14.74
N ASP A 179 -8.27 3.63 -14.94
CA ASP A 179 -6.96 2.95 -14.85
C ASP A 179 -6.62 2.52 -13.42
N LEU A 180 -7.26 3.16 -12.44
CA LEU A 180 -7.11 2.94 -11.00
C LEU A 180 -5.69 3.19 -10.48
N PHE A 181 -5.06 4.28 -10.91
CA PHE A 181 -3.74 4.68 -10.44
C PHE A 181 -3.75 4.91 -8.92
N GLY A 182 -2.75 4.39 -8.20
CA GLY A 182 -2.73 4.47 -6.74
C GLY A 182 -3.49 3.35 -6.05
N TYR A 183 -3.78 2.26 -6.77
CA TYR A 183 -4.31 1.03 -6.18
C TYR A 183 -3.28 0.33 -5.29
N ALA A 184 -2.03 0.30 -5.73
CA ALA A 184 -0.90 -0.17 -4.95
C ALA A 184 0.17 0.93 -4.95
N VAL A 185 0.88 1.09 -3.84
CA VAL A 185 2.01 2.00 -3.70
C VAL A 185 3.19 1.25 -3.10
N SER A 186 4.41 1.73 -3.36
CA SER A 186 5.62 1.24 -2.69
C SER A 186 6.70 2.30 -2.73
N ILE A 187 7.50 2.44 -1.68
CA ILE A 187 8.57 3.43 -1.57
C ILE A 187 9.86 2.75 -1.14
N ASN A 188 10.99 3.13 -1.74
CA ASN A 188 12.29 2.57 -1.36
C ASN A 188 12.74 3.09 0.01
N GLU A 189 13.71 2.41 0.62
CA GLU A 189 14.20 2.73 1.96
C GLU A 189 14.89 4.09 2.05
N ALA A 190 15.29 4.68 0.91
CA ALA A 190 15.83 6.03 0.84
C ALA A 190 14.74 7.12 0.79
N GLY A 191 13.49 6.76 0.57
CA GLY A 191 12.36 7.69 0.52
C GLY A 191 12.32 8.56 -0.73
N ASP A 192 13.03 8.20 -1.80
CA ASP A 192 13.23 9.05 -2.99
C ASP A 192 12.73 8.43 -4.30
N VAL A 193 12.28 7.17 -4.27
CA VAL A 193 11.66 6.48 -5.40
C VAL A 193 10.35 5.82 -4.95
N ILE A 194 9.25 6.17 -5.62
CA ILE A 194 7.92 5.65 -5.37
C ILE A 194 7.45 4.90 -6.62
N ALA A 195 6.96 3.67 -6.45
CA ALA A 195 6.22 2.94 -7.47
C ALA A 195 4.71 3.05 -7.18
N VAL A 196 3.91 3.23 -8.24
CA VAL A 196 2.45 3.32 -8.14
C VAL A 196 1.78 2.43 -9.18
N GLY A 197 0.85 1.61 -8.73
CA GLY A 197 0.16 0.61 -9.53
C GLY A 197 -1.14 1.14 -10.13
N SER A 198 -1.43 0.72 -11.36
CA SER A 198 -2.63 1.07 -12.12
C SER A 198 -3.12 -0.16 -12.88
N PHE A 199 -3.65 -1.14 -12.15
CA PHE A 199 -3.84 -2.49 -12.67
C PHE A 199 -4.96 -2.62 -13.72
N LEU A 200 -5.77 -1.59 -13.93
CA LEU A 200 -6.80 -1.58 -14.98
C LEU A 200 -6.45 -0.73 -16.20
N ASP A 201 -5.26 -0.09 -16.20
CA ASP A 201 -4.73 0.59 -17.38
C ASP A 201 -4.80 -0.34 -18.61
N ASN A 202 -5.22 0.23 -19.75
CA ASN A 202 -5.58 -0.50 -20.95
C ASN A 202 -4.73 -0.16 -22.18
N ASP A 203 -3.64 0.59 -22.01
CA ASP A 203 -2.73 0.96 -23.09
C ASP A 203 -2.15 -0.23 -23.88
N HIS A 204 -2.07 -1.42 -23.27
CA HIS A 204 -1.61 -2.66 -23.89
C HIS A 204 -2.71 -3.73 -24.03
N GLY A 205 -3.97 -3.27 -24.07
CA GLY A 205 -5.18 -4.11 -24.13
C GLY A 205 -6.00 -4.01 -22.85
N SER A 206 -7.28 -4.38 -22.89
CA SER A 206 -8.19 -4.33 -21.75
C SER A 206 -7.58 -4.91 -20.46
N TRP A 207 -7.48 -4.08 -19.41
CA TRP A 207 -6.96 -4.49 -18.11
C TRP A 207 -5.55 -5.12 -18.17
N SER A 208 -4.70 -4.66 -19.10
CA SER A 208 -3.29 -5.07 -19.14
C SER A 208 -2.55 -4.65 -17.87
N GLY A 209 -2.88 -3.47 -17.36
CA GLY A 209 -2.28 -2.84 -16.19
C GLY A 209 -0.89 -2.25 -16.44
N SER A 210 -0.52 -1.29 -15.59
CA SER A 210 0.78 -0.62 -15.59
C SER A 210 1.28 -0.34 -14.17
N ALA A 211 2.59 -0.16 -14.04
CA ALA A 211 3.21 0.43 -12.85
C ALA A 211 4.04 1.64 -13.26
N TYR A 212 3.93 2.71 -12.50
CA TYR A 212 4.60 3.99 -12.75
C TYR A 212 5.64 4.22 -11.67
N VAL A 213 6.80 4.74 -12.04
CA VAL A 213 7.85 5.09 -11.08
C VAL A 213 8.01 6.60 -11.05
N PHE A 214 7.89 7.17 -9.86
CA PHE A 214 8.15 8.56 -9.55
C PHE A 214 9.43 8.66 -8.74
N ARG A 215 10.20 9.71 -8.97
CA ARG A 215 11.40 9.99 -8.19
C ARG A 215 11.55 11.46 -7.88
N THR A 216 12.20 11.74 -6.75
CA THR A 216 12.70 13.06 -6.40
C THR A 216 14.22 13.09 -6.45
N THR A 217 14.78 14.27 -6.72
CA THR A 217 16.25 14.50 -6.65
C THR A 217 16.59 15.73 -5.81
N ASP A 218 15.59 16.37 -5.22
CA ASP A 218 15.67 17.61 -4.45
C ASP A 218 15.08 17.44 -3.05
N GLY A 219 15.08 16.21 -2.53
CA GLY A 219 14.63 15.89 -1.18
C GLY A 219 13.12 16.00 -1.00
N GLY A 220 12.35 15.73 -2.04
CA GLY A 220 10.89 15.73 -2.02
C GLY A 220 10.24 17.03 -2.48
N ALA A 221 11.02 18.10 -2.71
CA ALA A 221 10.44 19.36 -3.20
C ALA A 221 9.74 19.20 -4.55
N THR A 222 10.21 18.28 -5.40
CA THR A 222 9.52 17.86 -6.62
C THR A 222 9.58 16.35 -6.83
N TRP A 223 8.47 15.79 -7.32
CA TRP A 223 8.37 14.40 -7.78
C TRP A 223 8.07 14.36 -9.27
N THR A 224 8.84 13.56 -10.00
CA THR A 224 8.70 13.40 -11.47
C THR A 224 8.48 11.94 -11.83
N GLN A 225 7.56 11.67 -12.75
CA GLN A 225 7.40 10.34 -13.34
C GLN A 225 8.63 10.03 -14.21
N ALA A 226 9.42 9.04 -13.79
CA ALA A 226 10.63 8.60 -14.47
C ALA A 226 10.38 7.44 -15.44
N ALA A 227 9.43 6.55 -15.12
CA ALA A 227 9.15 5.38 -15.95
C ALA A 227 7.66 4.97 -15.91
N LYS A 228 7.24 4.32 -16.99
CA LYS A 228 6.03 3.47 -17.07
C LYS A 228 6.49 2.06 -17.41
N LEU A 229 6.14 1.09 -16.57
CA LEU A 229 6.40 -0.34 -16.74
C LEU A 229 5.09 -1.02 -17.14
N ALA A 230 5.06 -1.64 -18.31
CA ALA A 230 3.87 -2.28 -18.85
C ALA A 230 4.21 -3.50 -19.73
N PRO A 231 4.85 -4.56 -19.19
CA PRO A 231 5.12 -5.77 -19.95
C PRO A 231 3.85 -6.60 -20.24
N GLY A 232 2.70 -6.19 -19.69
CA GLY A 232 1.47 -6.97 -19.69
C GLY A 232 0.77 -7.02 -21.05
N SER A 233 0.10 -8.14 -21.29
CA SER A 233 -0.91 -8.27 -22.36
C SER A 233 -2.30 -8.09 -21.76
N GLU A 234 -3.33 -8.08 -22.60
CA GLU A 234 -4.73 -8.00 -22.17
C GLU A 234 -5.03 -8.94 -20.97
N ASN A 235 -5.75 -8.44 -19.98
CA ASN A 235 -6.14 -9.10 -18.72
C ASN A 235 -5.04 -9.39 -17.70
N TYR A 236 -3.79 -8.96 -17.90
CA TYR A 236 -2.70 -9.30 -16.97
C TYR A 236 -2.86 -8.66 -15.58
N ARG A 237 -3.54 -7.51 -15.50
CA ARG A 237 -3.68 -6.73 -14.25
C ARG A 237 -2.32 -6.41 -13.63
N PHE A 238 -1.34 -6.08 -14.46
CA PHE A 238 0.00 -5.72 -14.03
C PHE A 238 -0.03 -4.45 -13.17
N GLY A 239 0.74 -4.41 -12.07
CA GLY A 239 0.70 -3.30 -11.12
C GLY A 239 -0.39 -3.43 -10.05
N ALA A 240 -1.00 -4.62 -9.90
CA ALA A 240 -1.96 -4.88 -8.83
C ALA A 240 -1.34 -4.96 -7.44
N SER A 241 -0.06 -5.30 -7.37
CA SER A 241 0.75 -5.28 -6.14
C SER A 241 2.16 -4.85 -6.49
N LEU A 242 2.81 -4.18 -5.55
CA LEU A 242 4.15 -3.62 -5.71
C LEU A 242 4.96 -3.90 -4.46
N SER A 243 6.26 -4.09 -4.62
CA SER A 243 7.19 -4.04 -3.51
C SER A 243 8.57 -3.64 -4.00
N ILE A 244 9.10 -2.53 -3.49
CA ILE A 244 10.44 -2.03 -3.79
C ILE A 244 11.37 -2.26 -2.60
N SER A 245 12.60 -2.70 -2.87
CA SER A 245 13.68 -2.77 -1.88
C SER A 245 15.00 -2.46 -2.56
N GLY A 246 15.67 -1.42 -2.08
CA GLY A 246 16.81 -0.77 -2.70
C GLY A 246 16.52 -0.44 -4.16
N ASN A 247 17.28 -1.10 -5.04
CA ASN A 247 17.21 -0.88 -6.49
C ASN A 247 16.35 -1.90 -7.24
N THR A 248 15.59 -2.74 -6.52
CA THR A 248 14.76 -3.79 -7.12
C THR A 248 13.29 -3.51 -6.85
N LEU A 249 12.47 -3.60 -7.90
CA LEU A 249 11.03 -3.47 -7.84
C LEU A 249 10.39 -4.78 -8.30
N ALA A 250 9.54 -5.35 -7.46
CA ALA A 250 8.66 -6.45 -7.80
C ALA A 250 7.27 -5.91 -8.17
N VAL A 251 6.68 -6.43 -9.26
CA VAL A 251 5.35 -6.04 -9.73
C VAL A 251 4.48 -7.26 -10.01
N GLY A 252 3.29 -7.28 -9.42
CA GLY A 252 2.33 -8.37 -9.54
C GLY A 252 1.42 -8.22 -10.75
N ALA A 253 1.08 -9.35 -11.37
CA ALA A 253 0.15 -9.45 -12.49
C ALA A 253 -0.70 -10.72 -12.36
N TYR A 254 -1.51 -10.79 -11.30
CA TYR A 254 -2.26 -11.99 -10.92
C TYR A 254 -3.29 -12.43 -11.97
N GLY A 255 -3.71 -11.53 -12.88
CA GLY A 255 -4.63 -11.84 -13.96
C GLY A 255 -4.01 -12.64 -15.11
N SER A 256 -2.68 -12.73 -15.14
CA SER A 256 -1.93 -13.40 -16.21
C SER A 256 -2.36 -14.85 -16.42
N ASP A 257 -2.42 -15.25 -17.70
CA ASP A 257 -2.59 -16.64 -18.15
C ASP A 257 -3.74 -17.38 -17.42
N THR A 258 -4.98 -16.91 -17.60
CA THR A 258 -6.19 -17.45 -16.92
C THR A 258 -6.08 -17.43 -15.40
N PHE A 259 -5.63 -16.29 -14.84
CA PHE A 259 -5.45 -16.11 -13.41
C PHE A 259 -4.52 -17.14 -12.76
N THR A 260 -3.57 -17.71 -13.50
CA THR A 260 -2.47 -18.48 -12.89
C THR A 260 -1.43 -17.54 -12.26
N GLY A 261 -1.35 -16.31 -12.79
CA GLY A 261 -0.62 -15.20 -12.17
C GLY A 261 0.88 -15.18 -12.44
N ARG A 262 1.46 -13.97 -12.34
CA ARG A 262 2.89 -13.68 -12.56
C ARG A 262 3.40 -12.62 -11.60
N ALA A 263 4.70 -12.65 -11.32
CA ALA A 263 5.43 -11.59 -10.64
C ALA A 263 6.66 -11.18 -11.47
N TYR A 264 6.83 -9.90 -11.76
CA TYR A 264 7.93 -9.37 -12.55
C TYR A 264 8.94 -8.70 -11.64
N LEU A 265 10.22 -8.87 -11.93
CA LEU A 265 11.31 -8.17 -11.25
C LEU A 265 11.95 -7.18 -12.20
N PHE A 266 12.14 -5.97 -11.71
CA PHE A 266 12.87 -4.90 -12.39
C PHE A 266 13.99 -4.40 -11.50
N SER A 267 15.10 -3.97 -12.11
CA SER A 267 16.18 -3.29 -11.41
C SER A 267 16.54 -1.95 -12.05
N THR A 268 17.06 -1.07 -11.21
CA THR A 268 17.62 0.22 -11.60
C THR A 268 19.09 0.32 -11.19
N THR A 269 19.88 1.10 -11.94
CA THR A 269 21.28 1.43 -11.59
C THR A 269 21.52 2.94 -11.51
N ASP A 270 20.49 3.75 -11.74
CA ASP A 270 20.55 5.20 -11.90
C ASP A 270 19.53 5.94 -11.01
N ASN A 271 19.25 5.36 -9.85
CA ASN A 271 18.30 5.86 -8.85
C ASN A 271 16.87 5.97 -9.39
N GLY A 272 16.39 4.92 -10.06
CA GLY A 272 15.03 4.83 -10.57
C GLY A 272 14.75 5.71 -11.80
N ALA A 273 15.76 6.30 -12.44
CA ALA A 273 15.58 7.03 -13.70
C ALA A 273 15.24 6.08 -14.86
N SER A 274 15.82 4.88 -14.85
CA SER A 274 15.49 3.81 -15.78
C SER A 274 15.43 2.46 -15.07
N TRP A 275 14.67 1.54 -15.68
CA TRP A 275 14.39 0.21 -15.13
C TRP A 275 14.53 -0.84 -16.21
N THR A 276 15.19 -1.95 -15.86
CA THR A 276 15.34 -3.12 -16.72
C THR A 276 14.56 -4.28 -16.12
N GLN A 277 13.79 -5.00 -16.93
CA GLN A 277 13.12 -6.22 -16.47
C GLN A 277 14.14 -7.36 -16.39
N ASP A 278 14.36 -7.87 -15.18
CA ASP A 278 15.30 -8.96 -14.90
C ASP A 278 14.63 -10.33 -15.00
N ALA A 279 13.37 -10.43 -14.56
CA ALA A 279 12.64 -11.69 -14.52
C ALA A 279 11.12 -11.54 -14.68
N ASN A 280 10.48 -12.62 -15.14
CA ASN A 280 9.04 -12.84 -15.11
C ASN A 280 8.80 -14.22 -14.49
N LEU A 281 8.41 -14.21 -13.22
CA LEU A 281 8.27 -15.37 -12.36
C LEU A 281 6.84 -15.90 -12.40
N GLN A 282 6.73 -17.21 -12.24
CA GLN A 282 5.47 -17.94 -12.09
C GLN A 282 5.67 -19.00 -11.01
N GLY A 283 4.62 -19.31 -10.23
CA GLY A 283 4.67 -20.37 -9.24
C GLY A 283 5.05 -21.73 -9.86
N SER A 284 5.45 -22.71 -9.05
CA SER A 284 5.58 -24.10 -9.51
C SER A 284 4.28 -24.86 -9.25
N GLY A 285 3.75 -25.58 -10.24
CA GLY A 285 2.55 -26.41 -10.05
C GLY A 285 1.23 -25.61 -9.95
N TYR A 286 1.18 -24.44 -10.58
CA TYR A 286 0.03 -23.55 -10.60
C TYR A 286 -1.16 -24.11 -11.37
N ALA A 287 -2.35 -23.78 -10.89
CA ALA A 287 -3.64 -24.00 -11.52
C ALA A 287 -4.33 -22.69 -11.89
N VAL A 288 -5.36 -22.80 -12.74
CA VAL A 288 -6.24 -21.69 -13.08
C VAL A 288 -6.84 -21.10 -11.79
N ASN A 289 -6.80 -19.78 -11.65
CA ASN A 289 -7.23 -19.01 -10.48
C ASN A 289 -6.33 -19.06 -9.23
N ASP A 290 -5.10 -19.56 -9.34
CA ASP A 290 -4.11 -19.48 -8.26
C ASP A 290 -3.54 -18.06 -8.05
N ARG A 291 -3.84 -17.08 -8.91
CA ARG A 291 -3.56 -15.64 -8.69
C ARG A 291 -2.15 -15.30 -8.20
N PHE A 292 -1.12 -16.06 -8.60
CA PHE A 292 0.27 -15.79 -8.22
C PHE A 292 0.66 -14.33 -8.53
N GLY A 293 1.26 -13.64 -7.56
CA GLY A 293 1.57 -12.22 -7.68
C GLY A 293 0.44 -11.29 -7.22
N GLU A 294 -0.59 -11.80 -6.56
CA GLU A 294 -1.63 -10.96 -5.95
C GLU A 294 -1.09 -10.11 -4.79
N HIS A 295 -0.15 -10.64 -4.02
CA HIS A 295 0.58 -9.90 -2.98
C HIS A 295 2.08 -10.14 -3.11
N LEU A 296 2.88 -9.10 -2.90
CA LEU A 296 4.33 -9.14 -3.01
C LEU A 296 4.97 -8.47 -1.80
N VAL A 297 6.02 -9.09 -1.27
CA VAL A 297 6.88 -8.46 -0.27
C VAL A 297 8.33 -8.77 -0.63
N LEU A 298 9.10 -7.72 -0.90
CA LEU A 298 10.51 -7.78 -1.21
C LEU A 298 11.32 -7.24 -0.01
N SER A 299 12.35 -7.98 0.39
CA SER A 299 13.30 -7.53 1.42
C SER A 299 14.71 -7.93 0.99
N GLY A 300 15.49 -6.95 0.57
CA GLY A 300 16.79 -7.18 -0.06
C GLY A 300 16.65 -8.10 -1.28
N ASN A 301 17.30 -9.26 -1.22
CA ASN A 301 17.28 -10.24 -2.32
C ASN A 301 16.29 -11.40 -2.11
N ARG A 302 15.25 -11.20 -1.30
CA ARG A 302 14.21 -12.20 -1.04
C ARG A 302 12.85 -11.62 -1.37
N LEU A 303 12.15 -12.30 -2.28
CA LEU A 303 10.77 -12.01 -2.63
C LEU A 303 9.85 -13.11 -2.07
N VAL A 304 8.80 -12.71 -1.37
CA VAL A 304 7.66 -13.56 -1.05
C VAL A 304 6.51 -13.18 -1.96
N VAL A 305 5.84 -14.18 -2.52
CA VAL A 305 4.74 -13.99 -3.47
C VAL A 305 3.52 -14.78 -2.99
N GLY A 306 2.38 -14.10 -2.88
CA GLY A 306 1.08 -14.71 -2.63
C GLY A 306 0.48 -15.33 -3.89
N ALA A 307 -0.31 -16.38 -3.70
CA ALA A 307 -1.09 -17.12 -4.69
C ALA A 307 -2.37 -17.63 -4.00
#